data_AF-A0A838HA24-F1
#
_entry.id   AF-A0A838HA24-F1
#
_cell.length_a   1.000
_cell.length_b   1.000
_cell.length_c   1.000
_cell.angle_alpha   90.00
_cell.angle_beta   90.00
_cell.angle_gamma   90.00
#
_symmetry.space_group_name_H-M   'P 1'
#
loop_
_entity.id
_entity.type
_entity.pdbx_description
1 polymer ?
#
loop_
_entity_poly.entity_id
_entity_poly.type
_entity_poly.pdbx_seq_one_letter_code
_entity_poly.pdbx_strand_id
1 'polypeptide(L)'
;MDPELAHAIADGYERWSASGDRTVMDKFSPDFHDNVSGRSGLGIFDVVQSWLEASFADRRVEHHATMFEGDRVMVWFTAHGRHIGNAFPRMADCQISGEDIAWPQLHVFRVEGGLVVEHWAVRDDCSMLEEIRTAGAAGAG
;
A
#
# COMPACT_ATOMS: atom_id res chain seq x y z
N MET A 1 0.59 -1.37 23.36
CA MET A 1 0.19 -2.51 22.51
C MET A 1 1.15 -3.67 22.70
N ASP A 2 0.72 -4.89 22.40
CA ASP A 2 1.60 -6.06 22.26
C ASP A 2 2.52 -5.92 21.04
N PRO A 3 3.86 -6.01 21.18
CA PRO A 3 4.79 -5.97 20.07
C PRO A 3 4.54 -7.06 19.01
N GLU A 4 4.09 -8.26 19.41
CA GLU A 4 3.83 -9.34 18.46
C GLU A 4 2.67 -8.97 17.52
N LEU A 5 1.60 -8.40 18.08
CA LEU A 5 0.48 -7.87 17.30
C LEU A 5 0.93 -6.77 16.33
N ALA A 6 1.80 -5.85 16.77
CA ALA A 6 2.28 -4.76 15.92
C ALA A 6 3.05 -5.27 14.69
N HIS A 7 3.98 -6.21 14.88
CA HIS A 7 4.71 -6.84 13.78
C HIS A 7 3.78 -7.68 12.89
N ALA A 8 2.82 -8.39 13.48
CA ALA A 8 1.86 -9.17 12.71
C ALA A 8 0.93 -8.30 11.83
N ILE A 9 0.61 -7.07 12.25
CA ILE A 9 -0.08 -6.08 11.42
C ILE A 9 0.84 -5.60 10.31
N ALA A 10 2.09 -5.23 10.63
CA ALA A 10 3.06 -4.73 9.66
C ALA A 10 3.35 -5.75 8.56
N ASP A 11 3.84 -6.93 8.94
CA ASP A 11 4.19 -8.00 8.00
C ASP A 11 2.99 -8.43 7.16
N GLY A 12 1.82 -8.48 7.78
CA GLY A 12 0.58 -8.83 7.10
C GLY A 12 0.15 -7.77 6.08
N TYR A 13 0.29 -6.50 6.41
CA TYR A 13 -0.04 -5.39 5.51
C TYR A 13 0.92 -5.34 4.31
N GLU A 14 2.21 -5.59 4.54
CA GLU A 14 3.20 -5.68 3.48
C GLU A 14 2.95 -6.86 2.55
N ARG A 15 2.59 -8.04 3.10
CA ARG A 15 2.16 -9.18 2.28
C ARG A 15 0.93 -8.86 1.46
N TRP A 16 -0.07 -8.22 2.05
CA TRP A 16 -1.24 -7.75 1.31
C TRP A 16 -0.84 -6.81 0.16
N SER A 17 0.02 -5.82 0.42
CA SER A 17 0.49 -4.90 -0.63
C SER A 17 1.27 -5.60 -1.75
N ALA A 18 2.07 -6.62 -1.42
CA ALA A 18 2.83 -7.37 -2.40
C ALA A 18 1.92 -8.28 -3.24
N SER A 19 1.09 -9.11 -2.61
CA SER A 19 0.43 -10.24 -3.28
C SER A 19 -1.09 -10.24 -3.25
N GLY A 20 -1.72 -9.34 -2.49
CA GLY A 20 -3.16 -9.40 -2.21
C GLY A 20 -3.55 -10.41 -1.13
N ASP A 21 -2.57 -10.99 -0.42
CA ASP A 21 -2.82 -11.87 0.72
C ASP A 21 -3.69 -11.16 1.77
N ARG A 22 -4.89 -11.70 2.03
CA ARG A 22 -5.88 -11.09 2.92
C ARG A 22 -5.77 -11.53 4.37
N THR A 23 -4.82 -12.37 4.74
CA THR A 23 -4.71 -12.90 6.12
C THR A 23 -4.64 -11.81 7.18
N VAL A 24 -4.06 -10.65 6.87
CA VAL A 24 -4.01 -9.52 7.80
C VAL A 24 -5.39 -8.92 8.10
N MET A 25 -6.38 -9.10 7.22
CA MET A 25 -7.73 -8.55 7.39
C MET A 25 -8.45 -9.12 8.61
N ASP A 26 -8.08 -10.31 9.09
CA ASP A 26 -8.59 -10.90 10.34
C ASP A 26 -8.23 -10.07 11.57
N LYS A 27 -7.26 -9.14 11.44
CA LYS A 27 -6.84 -8.20 12.46
C LYS A 27 -7.56 -6.86 12.37
N PHE A 28 -8.44 -6.65 11.39
CA PHE A 28 -9.16 -5.38 11.22
C PHE A 28 -10.58 -5.49 11.77
N SER A 29 -11.04 -4.42 12.40
CA SER A 29 -12.42 -4.28 12.84
C SER A 29 -13.35 -4.24 11.61
N PRO A 30 -14.56 -4.86 11.67
CA PRO A 30 -15.59 -4.65 10.65
C PRO A 30 -15.97 -3.17 10.47
N ASP A 31 -15.84 -2.37 11.53
CA ASP A 31 -16.13 -0.94 11.56
C ASP A 31 -14.89 -0.07 11.30
N PHE A 32 -13.81 -0.67 10.81
CA PHE A 32 -12.56 0.02 10.44
C PHE A 32 -12.83 1.27 9.59
N HIS A 33 -12.15 2.37 9.90
CA HIS A 33 -12.21 3.61 9.13
C HIS A 33 -10.88 3.92 8.44
N ASP A 34 -10.91 4.06 7.13
CA ASP A 34 -9.78 4.51 6.34
C ASP A 34 -9.83 6.03 6.12
N ASN A 35 -8.94 6.76 6.78
CA ASN A 35 -8.87 8.21 6.66
C ASN A 35 -8.33 8.68 5.29
N VAL A 36 -7.72 7.78 4.50
CA VAL A 36 -7.22 8.11 3.17
C VAL A 36 -8.38 8.24 2.18
N SER A 37 -9.30 7.28 2.16
CA SER A 37 -10.48 7.29 1.28
C SER A 37 -11.73 7.89 1.92
N GLY A 38 -11.74 8.05 3.25
CA GLY A 38 -12.93 8.45 4.02
C GLY A 38 -14.00 7.35 4.12
N ARG A 39 -13.67 6.11 3.77
CA ARG A 39 -14.61 4.97 3.76
C ARG A 39 -14.48 4.16 5.04
N SER A 40 -15.58 3.49 5.41
CA SER A 40 -15.59 2.50 6.48
C SER A 40 -15.79 1.08 5.94
N GLY A 41 -15.30 0.11 6.70
CA GLY A 41 -15.30 -1.31 6.35
C GLY A 41 -14.16 -1.72 5.42
N LEU A 42 -14.01 -3.03 5.23
CA LEU A 42 -12.84 -3.63 4.57
C LEU A 42 -12.90 -3.61 3.03
N GLY A 43 -14.02 -3.18 2.44
CA GLY A 43 -14.18 -3.16 0.98
C GLY A 43 -13.23 -2.19 0.26
N ILE A 44 -12.56 -1.28 0.98
CA ILE A 44 -11.53 -0.42 0.40
C ILE A 44 -10.28 -1.22 -0.01
N PHE A 45 -9.93 -2.30 0.71
CA PHE A 45 -8.76 -3.12 0.37
C PHE A 45 -8.94 -3.83 -0.97
N ASP A 46 -10.16 -4.29 -1.27
CA ASP A 46 -10.50 -4.87 -2.59
C ASP A 46 -10.31 -3.86 -3.72
N VAL A 47 -10.75 -2.62 -3.51
CA VAL A 47 -10.62 -1.54 -4.50
C VAL A 47 -9.14 -1.25 -4.75
N VAL A 48 -8.34 -1.05 -3.69
CA VAL A 48 -6.91 -0.76 -3.83
C VAL A 48 -6.17 -1.92 -4.48
N GLN A 49 -6.49 -3.16 -4.09
CA GLN A 49 -5.86 -4.34 -4.68
C GLN A 49 -6.15 -4.46 -6.18
N SER A 50 -7.39 -4.19 -6.60
CA SER A 50 -7.76 -4.21 -8.03
C SER A 50 -6.95 -3.21 -8.85
N TRP A 51 -6.64 -2.03 -8.29
CA TRP A 51 -5.80 -1.04 -8.93
C TRP A 51 -4.35 -1.50 -9.03
N LEU A 52 -3.81 -2.07 -7.96
CA LEU A 52 -2.44 -2.58 -7.93
C LEU A 52 -2.26 -3.72 -8.93
N GLU A 53 -3.20 -4.65 -9.03
CA GLU A 53 -3.13 -5.81 -9.94
C GLU A 53 -3.22 -5.41 -11.40
N ALA A 54 -4.07 -4.44 -11.72
CA ALA A 54 -4.23 -3.95 -13.09
C ALA A 54 -3.13 -2.97 -13.53
N SER A 55 -2.24 -2.54 -12.62
CA SER A 55 -1.19 -1.54 -12.93
C SER A 55 0.23 -2.05 -12.78
N PHE A 56 0.46 -3.00 -11.86
CA PHE A 56 1.79 -3.45 -11.51
C PHE A 56 1.89 -4.97 -11.43
N ALA A 57 2.83 -5.53 -12.19
CA ALA A 57 3.26 -6.94 -12.10
C ALA A 57 4.45 -7.09 -11.15
N ASP A 58 4.76 -8.33 -10.75
CA ASP A 58 5.96 -8.69 -9.98
C ASP A 58 6.17 -7.84 -8.72
N ARG A 59 5.06 -7.49 -8.06
CA ARG A 59 5.08 -6.59 -6.91
C ARG A 59 5.84 -7.21 -5.74
N ARG A 60 6.62 -6.36 -5.08
CA ARG A 60 7.36 -6.70 -3.85
C ARG A 60 7.42 -5.50 -2.92
N VAL A 61 7.72 -5.76 -1.66
CA VAL A 61 7.88 -4.75 -0.62
C VAL A 61 9.30 -4.83 -0.06
N GLU A 62 9.92 -3.68 0.12
CA GLU A 62 11.14 -3.48 0.90
C GLU A 62 10.76 -2.84 2.24
N HIS A 63 10.88 -3.60 3.32
CA HIS A 63 10.61 -3.13 4.68
C HIS A 63 11.70 -2.16 5.15
N HIS A 64 11.30 -1.00 5.68
CA HIS A 64 12.24 -0.06 6.32
C HIS A 64 12.13 -0.10 7.84
N ALA A 65 10.91 0.01 8.37
CA ALA A 65 10.69 -0.03 9.81
C ALA A 65 9.25 -0.31 10.21
N THR A 66 9.10 -1.03 11.33
CA THR A 66 7.88 -1.07 12.16
C THR A 66 8.14 -0.28 13.43
N MET A 67 7.30 0.71 13.74
CA MET A 67 7.32 1.40 15.02
C MET A 67 5.94 1.31 15.68
N PHE A 68 5.88 1.33 17.00
CA PHE A 68 4.60 1.39 17.70
C PHE A 68 4.73 2.17 19.01
N GLU A 69 3.68 2.92 19.34
CA GLU A 69 3.57 3.67 20.58
C GLU A 69 2.10 3.74 21.00
N GLY A 70 1.81 3.41 22.26
CA GLY A 70 0.44 3.39 22.78
C GLY A 70 -0.45 2.41 22.01
N ASP A 71 -1.43 2.98 21.29
CA ASP A 71 -2.43 2.31 20.45
C ASP A 71 -2.13 2.41 18.95
N ARG A 72 -0.95 2.92 18.55
CA ARG A 72 -0.59 3.11 17.14
C ARG A 72 0.53 2.19 16.68
N VAL A 73 0.41 1.70 15.46
CA VAL A 73 1.46 1.00 14.70
C VAL A 73 1.76 1.81 13.46
N MET A 74 3.03 2.08 13.19
CA MET A 74 3.53 2.67 11.97
C MET A 74 4.32 1.64 11.18
N VAL A 75 4.07 1.58 9.88
CA VAL A 75 4.78 0.71 8.94
C VAL A 75 5.34 1.59 7.85
N TRP A 76 6.66 1.55 7.66
CA TRP A 76 7.35 2.26 6.59
C TRP A 76 8.01 1.25 5.67
N PHE A 77 7.66 1.32 4.39
CA PHE A 77 8.19 0.43 3.37
C PHE A 77 8.26 1.12 2.00
N THR A 78 9.06 0.58 1.09
CA THR A 78 9.00 0.92 -0.34
C THR A 78 8.28 -0.21 -1.07
N ALA A 79 7.22 0.12 -1.80
CA ALA A 79 6.62 -0.83 -2.73
C ALA A 79 7.35 -0.76 -4.07
N HIS A 80 7.42 -1.90 -4.74
CA HIS A 80 7.92 -2.01 -6.10
C HIS A 80 6.93 -2.76 -6.96
N GLY A 81 6.99 -2.51 -8.26
CA GLY A 81 6.30 -3.32 -9.25
C GLY A 81 6.61 -2.86 -10.67
N ARG A 82 6.49 -3.80 -11.61
CA ARG A 82 6.68 -3.52 -13.03
C ARG A 82 5.42 -2.89 -13.62
N HIS A 83 5.55 -1.71 -14.22
CA HIS A 83 4.43 -0.93 -14.74
C HIS A 83 3.83 -1.55 -16.00
N ILE A 84 2.63 -2.12 -15.88
CA ILE A 84 1.91 -2.84 -16.95
C ILE A 84 0.55 -2.24 -17.31
N GLY A 85 0.09 -1.23 -16.58
CA GLY A 85 -1.21 -0.60 -16.79
C GLY A 85 -1.46 0.61 -15.90
N ASN A 86 -2.60 1.27 -16.10
CA ASN A 86 -2.89 2.61 -15.58
C ASN A 86 -4.12 2.68 -14.65
N ALA A 87 -4.51 1.56 -14.04
CA ALA A 87 -5.69 1.54 -13.16
C ALA A 87 -5.45 2.27 -11.83
N PHE A 88 -4.20 2.40 -11.41
CA PHE A 88 -3.81 3.10 -10.20
C PHE A 88 -4.13 4.60 -10.32
N PRO A 89 -4.64 5.23 -9.26
CA PRO A 89 -5.04 6.63 -9.32
C PRO A 89 -3.94 7.53 -9.88
N ARG A 90 -4.34 8.48 -10.75
CA ARG A 90 -3.47 9.49 -11.39
C ARG A 90 -2.55 8.97 -12.51
N MET A 91 -2.63 7.70 -12.89
CA MET A 91 -1.84 7.13 -14.00
C MET A 91 -2.58 7.09 -15.35
N ALA A 92 -3.84 7.54 -15.43
CA ALA A 92 -4.68 7.38 -16.63
C ALA A 92 -4.02 7.85 -17.95
N ASP A 93 -3.24 8.93 -17.90
CA ASP A 93 -2.59 9.55 -19.07
C ASP A 93 -1.12 9.11 -19.25
N CYS A 94 -0.63 8.16 -18.46
CA CYS A 94 0.73 7.65 -18.56
C CYS A 94 0.88 6.67 -19.73
N GLN A 95 2.05 6.65 -20.38
CA GLN A 95 2.40 5.55 -21.27
C GLN A 95 2.84 4.36 -20.43
N ILE A 96 2.33 3.16 -20.74
CA ILE A 96 2.79 1.91 -20.11
C ILE A 96 4.28 1.73 -20.44
N SER A 97 5.13 1.77 -19.43
CA SER A 97 6.58 1.76 -19.62
C SER A 97 7.19 0.37 -19.61
N GLY A 98 6.59 -0.61 -18.92
CA GLY A 98 7.18 -1.94 -18.74
C GLY A 98 8.38 -1.98 -17.78
N GLU A 99 8.76 -0.83 -17.20
CA GLU A 99 9.88 -0.69 -16.28
C GLU A 99 9.47 -0.98 -14.83
N ASP A 100 10.45 -1.32 -13.99
CA ASP A 100 10.28 -1.44 -12.55
C ASP A 100 10.19 -0.06 -11.91
N ILE A 101 9.11 0.18 -11.16
CA ILE A 101 8.84 1.44 -10.46
C ILE A 101 8.94 1.19 -8.96
N ALA A 102 9.46 2.18 -8.21
CA ALA A 102 9.51 2.14 -6.76
C ALA A 102 8.77 3.35 -6.15
N TRP A 103 8.02 3.14 -5.07
CA TRP A 103 7.34 4.23 -4.38
C TRP A 103 7.30 4.01 -2.86
N PRO A 104 7.99 4.88 -2.07
CA PRO A 104 7.94 4.87 -0.62
C PRO A 104 6.55 5.17 -0.06
N GLN A 105 6.19 4.46 1.01
CA GLN A 105 4.91 4.59 1.69
C GLN A 105 5.06 4.47 3.20
N LEU A 106 4.31 5.27 3.93
CA LEU A 106 4.19 5.21 5.38
C LEU A 106 2.73 5.05 5.74
N HIS A 107 2.42 4.03 6.53
CA HIS A 107 1.08 3.72 6.99
C HIS A 107 1.04 3.78 8.50
N VAL A 108 -0.02 4.37 9.05
CA VAL A 108 -0.28 4.41 10.49
C VAL A 108 -1.62 3.75 10.74
N PHE A 109 -1.64 2.82 11.68
CA PHE A 109 -2.83 2.10 12.12
C PHE A 109 -3.10 2.42 13.58
N ARG A 110 -4.37 2.69 13.94
CA ARG A 110 -4.81 2.67 15.33
C ARG A 110 -5.43 1.32 15.65
N VAL A 111 -5.10 0.78 16.81
CA VAL A 111 -5.56 -0.53 17.28
C VAL A 111 -6.31 -0.37 18.59
N GLU A 112 -7.48 -0.99 18.67
CA GLU A 112 -8.35 -1.00 19.84
C GLU A 112 -8.94 -2.40 20.03
N GLY A 113 -8.92 -2.92 21.26
CA GLY A 113 -9.40 -4.28 21.52
C GLY A 113 -8.67 -5.39 20.76
N GLY A 114 -7.42 -5.15 20.32
CA GLY A 114 -6.64 -6.09 19.51
C GLY A 114 -6.94 -6.06 18.01
N LEU A 115 -7.79 -5.13 17.55
CA LEU A 115 -8.16 -4.96 16.15
C LEU A 115 -7.76 -3.58 15.63
N VAL A 116 -7.33 -3.51 14.37
CA VAL A 116 -7.11 -2.26 13.64
C VAL A 116 -8.47 -1.60 13.38
N VAL A 117 -8.62 -0.38 13.88
CA VAL A 117 -9.87 0.39 13.81
C VAL A 117 -9.75 1.64 12.94
N GLU A 118 -8.54 2.15 12.74
CA GLU A 118 -8.30 3.29 11.84
C GLU A 118 -6.99 3.16 11.07
N HIS A 119 -6.92 3.80 9.91
CA HIS A 119 -5.74 3.89 9.06
C HIS A 119 -5.52 5.30 8.51
N TRP A 120 -4.25 5.69 8.40
CA TRP A 120 -3.74 6.85 7.66
C TRP A 120 -2.56 6.40 6.81
N ALA A 121 -2.31 7.08 5.69
CA ALA A 121 -1.11 6.83 4.89
C ALA A 121 -0.56 8.11 4.25
N VAL A 122 0.74 8.09 3.99
CA VAL A 122 1.43 8.99 3.08
C VAL A 122 2.18 8.13 2.07
N ARG A 123 2.00 8.41 0.78
CA ARG A 123 2.72 7.74 -0.29
C ARG A 123 3.39 8.77 -1.16
N ASP A 124 4.57 8.46 -1.65
CA ASP A 124 5.26 9.29 -2.64
C ASP A 124 4.77 8.98 -4.06
N ASP A 125 3.48 9.22 -4.30
CA ASP A 125 2.88 9.07 -5.63
C ASP A 125 3.49 10.06 -6.64
N CYS A 126 4.13 11.14 -6.19
CA CYS A 126 4.74 12.15 -7.07
C CYS A 126 6.00 11.59 -7.74
N SER A 127 6.95 11.09 -6.95
CA SER A 127 8.17 10.47 -7.46
C SER A 127 7.83 9.25 -8.32
N MET A 128 6.85 8.44 -7.92
CA MET A 128 6.33 7.33 -8.72
C MET A 128 5.90 7.77 -10.13
N LEU A 129 5.11 8.85 -10.23
CA LEU A 129 4.63 9.37 -11.52
C LEU A 129 5.75 10.02 -12.34
N GLU A 130 6.79 10.55 -11.71
CA GLU A 130 7.98 11.06 -12.40
C GLU A 130 8.82 9.94 -13.00
N GLU A 131 9.05 8.85 -12.26
CA GLU A 131 9.71 7.64 -12.76
C GLU A 131 8.96 7.05 -13.96
N ILE A 132 7.64 6.87 -13.84
CA ILE A 132 6.79 6.35 -14.92
C ILE A 132 6.88 7.21 -16.18
N ARG A 133 6.78 8.53 -16.05
CA ARG A 133 6.83 9.45 -17.20
C ARG A 133 8.21 9.44 -17.87
N THR A 134 9.27 9.38 -17.08
CA THR A 134 10.65 9.32 -17.59
C THR A 134 10.90 8.02 -18.33
N ALA A 135 10.47 6.89 -17.74
CA ALA A 135 10.57 5.57 -18.36
C ALA A 135 9.78 5.46 -19.67
N GLY A 136 8.54 5.97 -19.70
CA GLY A 136 7.71 5.96 -20.91
C GLY A 136 8.29 6.78 -22.06
N ALA A 137 8.90 7.93 -21.76
CA ALA A 137 9.56 8.75 -22.77
C ALA A 137 10.80 8.08 -23.39
N ALA A 138 11.54 7.29 -22.60
CA ALA A 138 12.74 6.59 -23.07
C ALA A 138 12.41 5.40 -24.00
N GLY A 139 11.28 4.72 -23.79
CA GLY A 139 10.85 3.60 -24.62
C GLY A 139 10.17 3.98 -25.95
N ALA A 140 9.95 5.27 -26.20
CA ALA A 140 9.29 5.78 -27.41
C ALA A 140 10.27 6.23 -28.52
N GLY A 141 11.58 6.11 -28.31
CA GLY A 141 12.66 6.42 -29.27
C GLY A 141 13.30 5.18 -29.86
#